data_AF-A0A7V3JIN6-F1
#
_entry.id   AF-A0A7V3JIN6-F1
#
_cell.length_a   1.000
_cell.length_b   1.000
_cell.length_c   1.000
_cell.angle_alpha   90.00
_cell.angle_beta   90.00
_cell.angle_gamma   90.00
#
_symmetry.space_group_name_H-M   'P 1'
#
loop_
_entity.id
_entity.type
_entity.pdbx_description
1 polymer ?
#
loop_
_entity_poly.entity_id
_entity_poly.type
_entity_poly.pdbx_seq_one_letter_code
_entity_poly.pdbx_strand_id
1 'polypeptide(L)'
;MPQKRVHVFALLSILNCFLLDYCARNKLGGTHLADFLLKQLPVLPPSVFEEPCPWALTESLADWIRPRVLELTYTAWDLQPFARDLGYDGPPFRWDDERRFQLRCELDAAFFILYLGTPDEWEREATPELKALFPAPRDAVGYILDQFPIVRRKDEERYGTYRTREVLLGMYDAMCKDIVKR
;
A
#
# COMPACT_ATOMS: atom_id res chain seq x y z
N MET A 1 16.83 -20.39 18.96
CA MET A 1 15.43 -19.93 18.73
C MET A 1 15.40 -19.29 17.36
N PRO A 2 14.41 -19.55 16.48
CA PRO A 2 14.33 -18.83 15.22
C PRO A 2 14.12 -17.34 15.56
N GLN A 3 15.02 -16.49 15.08
CA GLN A 3 14.87 -15.03 15.17
C GLN A 3 13.53 -14.69 14.52
N LYS A 4 12.53 -14.22 15.30
CA LYS A 4 11.27 -13.72 14.71
C LYS A 4 11.66 -12.68 13.67
N ARG A 5 11.33 -12.92 12.40
CA ARG A 5 11.54 -11.93 11.34
C ARG A 5 10.61 -10.77 11.63
N VAL A 6 11.16 -9.68 12.18
CA VAL A 6 10.36 -8.48 12.45
C VAL A 6 10.32 -7.67 11.16
N HIS A 7 9.19 -7.70 10.47
CA HIS A 7 8.97 -6.91 9.25
C HIS A 7 8.64 -5.44 9.57
N VAL A 8 9.53 -4.73 10.27
CA VAL A 8 9.30 -3.31 10.66
C VAL A 8 9.01 -2.43 9.45
N PHE A 9 9.68 -2.69 8.32
CA PHE A 9 9.43 -2.00 7.05
C PHE A 9 8.02 -2.24 6.51
N ALA A 10 7.41 -3.41 6.77
CA ALA A 10 6.04 -3.69 6.36
C ALA A 10 5.05 -2.83 7.15
N LEU A 11 5.24 -2.72 8.46
CA LEU A 11 4.45 -1.79 9.28
C LEU A 11 4.59 -0.35 8.76
N LEU A 12 5.82 0.11 8.51
CA LEU A 12 6.06 1.44 7.94
C LEU A 12 5.28 1.65 6.63
N SER A 13 5.27 0.66 5.73
CA SER A 13 4.52 0.76 4.48
C SER A 13 3.00 0.79 4.66
N ILE A 14 2.43 -0.01 5.57
CA ILE A 14 1.00 0.00 5.86
C ILE A 14 0.57 1.35 6.46
N LEU A 15 1.36 1.89 7.40
CA LEU A 15 1.07 3.17 8.04
C LEU A 15 1.09 4.36 7.07
N ASN A 16 1.65 4.19 5.87
CA ASN A 16 1.74 5.22 4.84
C ASN A 16 0.85 4.95 3.62
N CYS A 17 -0.02 3.92 3.64
CA CYS A 17 -0.89 3.61 2.50
C CYS A 17 -2.23 4.35 2.56
N PHE A 18 -2.82 4.62 1.40
CA PHE A 18 -4.10 5.33 1.29
C PHE A 18 -5.25 4.64 2.03
N LEU A 19 -5.30 3.31 1.96
CA LEU A 19 -6.38 2.56 2.57
C LEU A 19 -6.37 2.68 4.10
N LEU A 20 -5.19 2.56 4.74
CA LEU A 20 -5.10 2.74 6.18
C LEU A 20 -5.39 4.20 6.59
N ASP A 21 -4.91 5.19 5.82
CA ASP A 21 -5.24 6.60 6.08
C ASP A 21 -6.75 6.84 5.98
N TYR A 22 -7.42 6.25 4.98
CA TYR A 22 -8.88 6.29 4.85
C TYR A 22 -9.56 5.69 6.09
N CYS A 23 -9.16 4.50 6.54
CA CYS A 23 -9.71 3.88 7.75
C CYS A 23 -9.48 4.77 8.99
N ALA A 24 -8.28 5.34 9.14
CA ALA A 24 -7.95 6.21 10.26
C ALA A 24 -8.81 7.48 10.27
N ARG A 25 -8.97 8.16 9.12
CA ARG A 25 -9.77 9.38 8.98
C ARG A 25 -11.25 9.17 9.31
N ASN A 26 -11.81 8.01 8.98
CA ASN A 26 -13.20 7.68 9.31
C ASN A 26 -13.44 7.46 10.81
N LYS A 27 -12.38 7.27 11.59
CA LYS A 27 -12.44 7.07 13.04
C LYS A 27 -11.93 8.26 13.85
N LEU A 28 -11.21 9.17 13.20
CA LEU A 28 -10.70 10.38 13.83
C LEU A 28 -11.81 11.44 13.93
N GLY A 29 -12.03 11.93 15.16
CA GLY A 29 -12.90 13.08 15.41
C GLY A 29 -12.19 14.43 15.43
N GLY A 30 -10.86 14.47 15.22
CA GLY A 30 -10.03 15.67 15.32
C GLY A 30 -8.62 15.48 14.77
N THR A 31 -7.71 16.40 15.08
CA THR A 31 -6.34 16.45 14.52
C THR A 31 -5.30 15.60 15.28
N HIS A 32 -5.73 14.88 16.32
CA HIS A 32 -4.85 14.06 17.16
C HIS A 32 -5.23 12.58 17.07
N LEU A 33 -4.24 11.73 16.82
CA LEU A 33 -4.40 10.28 16.86
C LEU A 33 -4.22 9.78 18.30
N ALA A 34 -5.32 9.48 18.97
CA ALA A 34 -5.30 8.94 20.33
C ALA A 34 -4.77 7.49 20.36
N ASP A 35 -4.06 7.13 21.43
CA ASP A 35 -3.46 5.79 21.61
C ASP A 35 -4.48 4.64 21.46
N PHE A 36 -5.70 4.82 22.00
CA PHE A 36 -6.76 3.82 21.87
C PHE A 36 -7.20 3.62 20.42
N LEU A 37 -7.16 4.67 19.60
CA LEU A 37 -7.53 4.58 18.18
C LEU A 37 -6.41 3.97 17.35
N LEU A 38 -5.15 4.31 17.65
CA LEU A 38 -3.98 3.69 17.03
C LEU A 38 -4.03 2.16 17.16
N LYS A 39 -4.42 1.66 18.33
CA LYS A 39 -4.55 0.22 18.62
C LYS A 39 -5.72 -0.46 17.89
N GLN A 40 -6.64 0.30 17.29
CA GLN A 40 -7.80 -0.20 16.56
C GLN A 40 -7.64 -0.07 15.04
N LEU A 41 -6.54 0.51 14.55
CA LEU A 41 -6.30 0.59 13.12
C LEU A 41 -6.13 -0.82 12.54
N PRO A 42 -6.68 -1.09 11.34
CA PRO A 42 -6.63 -2.43 10.74
C PRO A 42 -5.23 -2.68 10.17
N VAL A 43 -4.25 -2.99 11.02
CA VAL A 43 -2.89 -3.34 10.62
C VAL A 43 -2.81 -4.85 10.36
N LEU A 44 -2.35 -5.25 9.18
CA LEU A 44 -2.18 -6.67 8.83
C LEU A 44 -1.11 -7.31 9.74
N PRO A 45 -1.35 -8.56 10.23
CA PRO A 45 -0.39 -9.24 11.09
C PRO A 45 0.87 -9.64 10.31
N PRO A 46 2.03 -9.80 10.99
CA PRO A 46 3.30 -10.16 10.34
C PRO A 46 3.23 -11.40 9.44
N SER A 47 2.42 -12.40 9.81
CA SER A 47 2.24 -13.64 9.04
C SER A 47 1.77 -13.39 7.61
N VAL A 48 0.98 -12.34 7.36
CA VAL A 48 0.54 -12.00 5.99
C VAL A 48 1.74 -11.68 5.10
N PHE A 49 2.78 -11.06 5.64
CA PHE A 49 3.96 -10.69 4.86
C PHE A 49 4.89 -11.88 4.58
N GLU A 50 4.74 -12.97 5.31
CA GLU A 50 5.49 -14.21 5.08
C GLU A 50 4.87 -15.06 3.97
N GLU A 51 3.60 -14.80 3.60
CA GLU A 51 2.90 -15.49 2.52
C GLU A 51 3.49 -15.18 1.12
N PRO A 52 3.32 -16.09 0.15
CA PRO A 52 3.71 -15.85 -1.24
C PRO A 52 3.03 -14.61 -1.82
N CYS A 53 3.77 -13.81 -2.59
CA CYS A 53 3.19 -12.64 -3.26
C CYS A 53 2.19 -13.05 -4.37
N PRO A 54 0.92 -12.59 -4.32
CA PRO A 54 -0.10 -12.98 -5.31
C PRO A 54 0.16 -12.50 -6.73
N TRP A 55 1.02 -11.50 -6.93
CA TRP A 55 1.36 -10.98 -8.26
C TRP A 55 2.85 -11.15 -8.61
N ALA A 56 3.69 -11.68 -7.70
CA ALA A 56 5.09 -11.97 -7.94
C ALA A 56 5.46 -13.39 -7.48
N LEU A 57 5.50 -14.32 -8.43
CA LEU A 57 5.52 -15.78 -8.17
C LEU A 57 6.75 -16.29 -7.41
N THR A 58 7.87 -15.57 -7.45
CA THR A 58 9.16 -16.07 -6.95
C THR A 58 9.55 -15.51 -5.59
N GLU A 59 8.69 -14.70 -4.96
CA GLU A 59 9.03 -14.01 -3.71
C GLU A 59 7.84 -13.91 -2.75
N SER A 60 8.14 -13.75 -1.45
CA SER A 60 7.13 -13.46 -0.44
C SER A 60 6.62 -12.02 -0.56
N LEU A 61 5.49 -11.70 0.06
CA LEU A 61 5.00 -10.31 0.16
C LEU A 61 6.05 -9.40 0.81
N ALA A 62 6.70 -9.86 1.88
CA ALA A 62 7.79 -9.15 2.53
C ALA A 62 8.93 -8.83 1.56
N ASP A 63 9.34 -9.81 0.75
CA ASP A 63 10.44 -9.65 -0.21
C ASP A 63 10.08 -8.71 -1.36
N TRP A 64 8.82 -8.71 -1.81
CA TRP A 64 8.32 -7.76 -2.80
C TRP A 64 8.24 -6.32 -2.24
N ILE A 65 7.78 -6.14 -1.00
CA ILE A 65 7.64 -4.80 -0.38
C ILE A 65 8.99 -4.20 -0.01
N ARG A 66 9.93 -5.02 0.50
CA ARG A 66 11.22 -4.59 1.04
C ARG A 66 12.02 -3.64 0.15
N PRO A 67 12.32 -3.94 -1.13
CA PRO A 67 13.12 -3.06 -1.97
C PRO A 67 12.44 -1.71 -2.23
N ARG A 68 11.10 -1.69 -2.28
CA ARG A 68 10.30 -0.47 -2.50
C ARG A 68 10.37 0.46 -1.30
N VAL A 69 10.20 -0.09 -0.09
CA VAL A 69 10.30 0.67 1.16
C VAL A 69 11.73 1.14 1.40
N LEU A 70 12.71 0.28 1.10
CA LEU A 70 14.12 0.62 1.19
C LEU A 70 14.46 1.85 0.32
N GLU A 71 14.08 1.83 -0.96
CA GLU A 71 14.33 2.94 -1.89
C GLU A 71 13.58 4.22 -1.51
N LEU A 72 12.35 4.10 -0.99
CA LEU A 72 11.58 5.24 -0.51
C LEU A 72 12.16 5.87 0.78
N THR A 73 12.86 5.09 1.59
CA THR A 73 13.33 5.51 2.92
C THR A 73 14.80 5.95 2.88
N TYR A 74 15.70 5.10 2.37
CA TYR A 74 17.16 5.30 2.49
C TYR A 74 17.70 6.34 1.49
N THR A 75 17.48 7.62 1.78
CA THR A 75 17.87 8.76 0.93
C THR A 75 19.03 9.59 1.48
N ALA A 76 19.49 9.27 2.69
CA ALA A 76 20.64 9.92 3.34
C ALA A 76 21.43 8.91 4.18
N TRP A 77 22.72 9.19 4.42
CA TRP A 77 23.61 8.29 5.16
C TRP A 77 23.18 8.04 6.61
N ASP A 78 22.48 8.98 7.25
CA ASP A 78 21.96 8.80 8.61
C ASP A 78 20.92 7.66 8.71
N LEU A 79 20.32 7.26 7.58
CA LEU A 79 19.40 6.13 7.47
C LEU A 79 20.11 4.82 7.08
N GLN A 80 21.44 4.79 7.01
CA GLN A 80 22.22 3.58 6.73
C GLN A 80 21.92 2.42 7.68
N PRO A 81 21.70 2.62 9.00
CA PRO A 81 21.31 1.52 9.88
C PRO A 81 20.03 0.82 9.42
N PHE A 82 19.02 1.58 8.98
CA PHE A 82 17.78 1.02 8.42
C PHE A 82 18.03 0.20 7.15
N ALA A 83 18.91 0.68 6.26
CA ALA A 83 19.25 -0.04 5.04
C ALA A 83 19.97 -1.37 5.33
N ARG A 84 20.91 -1.36 6.29
CA ARG A 84 21.61 -2.57 6.74
C ARG A 84 20.66 -3.60 7.35
N ASP A 85 19.69 -3.15 8.15
CA ASP A 85 18.65 -4.02 8.71
C ASP A 85 17.81 -4.71 7.62
N LEU A 86 17.71 -4.11 6.44
CA LEU A 86 17.05 -4.69 5.26
C LEU A 86 18.00 -5.51 4.36
N GLY A 87 19.28 -5.61 4.71
CA GLY A 87 20.31 -6.34 3.96
C GLY A 87 20.91 -5.56 2.79
N TYR A 88 20.90 -4.23 2.85
CA TYR A 88 21.47 -3.36 1.80
C TYR A 88 22.68 -2.57 2.30
N ASP A 89 23.84 -2.83 1.69
CA ASP A 89 25.12 -2.19 2.02
C ASP A 89 25.55 -1.08 1.04
N GLY A 90 24.68 -0.73 0.09
CA GLY A 90 24.97 0.29 -0.93
C GLY A 90 24.86 1.74 -0.42
N PRO A 91 25.15 2.72 -1.30
CA PRO A 91 24.97 4.14 -0.98
C PRO A 91 23.46 4.49 -0.89
N PRO A 92 23.11 5.60 -0.23
CA PRO A 92 21.73 6.10 -0.23
C PRO A 92 21.21 6.32 -1.64
N PHE A 93 19.91 6.05 -1.84
CA PHE A 93 19.23 6.29 -3.10
C PHE A 93 19.12 7.80 -3.37
N ARG A 94 19.37 8.21 -4.61
CA ARG A 94 19.17 9.60 -5.02
C ARG A 94 17.68 9.91 -5.02
N TRP A 95 17.34 11.12 -4.58
CA TRP A 95 15.95 11.58 -4.62
C TRP A 95 15.47 11.74 -6.07
N ASP A 96 14.41 11.02 -6.42
CA ASP A 96 13.74 11.10 -7.72
C ASP A 96 12.22 11.10 -7.48
N ASP A 97 11.56 12.23 -7.74
CA ASP A 97 10.12 12.39 -7.47
C ASP A 97 9.25 11.42 -8.26
N GLU A 98 9.63 11.12 -9.51
CA GLU A 98 8.85 10.28 -10.41
C GLU A 98 8.95 8.81 -9.99
N ARG A 99 10.16 8.36 -9.70
CA ARG A 99 10.40 7.01 -9.18
C ARG A 99 9.71 6.80 -7.83
N ARG A 100 9.80 7.78 -6.93
CA ARG A 100 9.12 7.73 -5.62
C ARG A 100 7.61 7.74 -5.75
N PHE A 101 7.06 8.44 -6.74
CA PHE A 101 5.63 8.40 -7.04
C PHE A 101 5.21 7.00 -7.49
N GLN A 102 5.93 6.39 -8.44
CA GLN A 102 5.64 5.03 -8.91
C GLN A 102 5.69 4.00 -7.79
N LEU A 103 6.75 4.00 -6.98
CA LEU A 103 6.91 3.07 -5.85
C LEU A 103 5.77 3.17 -4.83
N ARG A 104 5.29 4.39 -4.54
CA ARG A 104 4.13 4.59 -3.66
C ARG A 104 2.86 4.02 -4.29
N CYS A 105 2.59 4.33 -5.55
CA CYS A 105 1.43 3.78 -6.26
C CYS A 105 1.46 2.25 -6.32
N GLU A 106 2.63 1.63 -6.51
CA GLU A 106 2.78 0.17 -6.47
C GLU A 106 2.41 -0.39 -5.10
N LEU A 107 2.95 0.19 -4.03
CA LEU A 107 2.64 -0.23 -2.65
C LEU A 107 1.16 -0.02 -2.32
N ASP A 108 0.58 1.12 -2.69
CA ASP A 108 -0.84 1.40 -2.45
C ASP A 108 -1.74 0.41 -3.20
N ALA A 109 -1.47 0.14 -4.48
CA ALA A 109 -2.20 -0.85 -5.26
C ALA A 109 -2.14 -2.25 -4.62
N ALA A 110 -0.95 -2.66 -4.17
CA ALA A 110 -0.77 -3.90 -3.42
C ALA A 110 -1.62 -3.93 -2.14
N PHE A 111 -1.61 -2.85 -1.34
CA PHE A 111 -2.44 -2.79 -0.13
C PHE A 111 -3.93 -2.80 -0.44
N PHE A 112 -4.40 -2.15 -1.51
CA PHE A 112 -5.80 -2.28 -1.90
C PHE A 112 -6.20 -3.73 -2.16
N ILE A 113 -5.36 -4.52 -2.83
CA ILE A 113 -5.60 -5.96 -3.04
C ILE A 113 -5.58 -6.71 -1.70
N LEU A 114 -4.59 -6.47 -0.83
CA LEU A 114 -4.47 -7.19 0.44
C LEU A 114 -5.65 -6.97 1.39
N TYR A 115 -6.32 -5.82 1.30
CA TYR A 115 -7.43 -5.48 2.20
C TYR A 115 -8.81 -5.66 1.59
N LEU A 116 -8.98 -5.40 0.30
CA LEU A 116 -10.26 -5.55 -0.39
C LEU A 116 -10.38 -6.91 -1.09
N GLY A 117 -9.29 -7.67 -1.18
CA GLY A 117 -9.24 -8.92 -1.91
C GLY A 117 -9.14 -8.74 -3.43
N THR A 118 -8.97 -9.87 -4.09
CA THR A 118 -9.04 -10.01 -5.56
C THR A 118 -10.49 -9.93 -6.05
N PRO A 119 -10.72 -9.73 -7.37
CA PRO A 119 -12.07 -9.79 -7.93
C PRO A 119 -12.83 -11.09 -7.60
N ASP A 120 -12.13 -12.23 -7.61
CA ASP A 120 -12.74 -13.54 -7.29
C ASP A 120 -13.08 -13.68 -5.81
N GLU A 121 -12.21 -13.20 -4.92
CA GLU A 121 -12.48 -13.15 -3.48
C GLU A 121 -13.63 -12.19 -3.17
N TRP A 122 -13.67 -11.02 -3.81
CA TRP A 122 -14.77 -10.08 -3.67
C TRP A 122 -16.10 -10.69 -4.10
N GLU A 123 -16.12 -11.41 -5.22
CA GLU A 123 -17.33 -12.07 -5.68
C GLU A 123 -17.77 -13.19 -4.72
N ARG A 124 -16.84 -13.85 -4.05
CA ARG A 124 -17.16 -14.90 -3.07
C ARG A 124 -17.57 -14.36 -1.70
N GLU A 125 -16.96 -13.27 -1.24
CA GLU A 125 -16.93 -12.89 0.18
C GLU A 125 -17.59 -11.53 0.48
N ALA A 126 -17.70 -10.62 -0.50
CA ALA A 126 -18.33 -9.32 -0.27
C ALA A 126 -19.85 -9.47 -0.03
N THR A 127 -20.38 -8.69 0.91
CA THR A 127 -21.82 -8.72 1.23
C THR A 127 -22.66 -8.16 0.07
N PRO A 128 -23.94 -8.57 -0.06
CA PRO A 128 -24.82 -8.05 -1.10
C PRO A 128 -24.93 -6.51 -1.08
N GLU A 129 -24.93 -5.90 0.10
CA GLU A 129 -24.99 -4.44 0.27
C GLU A 129 -23.72 -3.77 -0.26
N LEU A 130 -22.55 -4.36 0.02
CA LEU A 130 -21.28 -3.84 -0.46
C LEU A 130 -21.19 -3.96 -1.99
N LYS A 131 -21.63 -5.08 -2.57
CA LYS A 131 -21.69 -5.27 -4.02
C LYS A 131 -22.69 -4.35 -4.72
N ALA A 132 -23.79 -3.97 -4.05
CA ALA A 132 -24.74 -3.01 -4.59
C ALA A 132 -24.14 -1.60 -4.70
N LEU A 133 -23.23 -1.23 -3.79
CA LEU A 133 -22.52 0.05 -3.82
C LEU A 133 -21.28 0.01 -4.73
N PHE A 134 -20.56 -1.10 -4.68
CA PHE A 134 -19.30 -1.32 -5.39
C PHE A 134 -19.36 -2.68 -6.10
N PRO A 135 -19.82 -2.71 -7.36
CA PRO A 135 -19.95 -3.95 -8.13
C PRO A 135 -18.64 -4.75 -8.21
N ALA A 136 -17.49 -4.07 -8.22
CA ALA A 136 -16.17 -4.68 -8.15
C ALA A 136 -15.31 -4.06 -7.02
N PRO A 137 -14.29 -4.77 -6.51
CA PRO A 137 -13.37 -4.20 -5.51
C PRO A 137 -12.66 -2.95 -6.05
N ARG A 138 -12.40 -2.92 -7.36
CA ARG A 138 -11.85 -1.76 -8.08
C ARG A 138 -12.69 -0.48 -7.91
N ASP A 139 -14.02 -0.61 -7.84
CA ASP A 139 -14.91 0.55 -7.63
C ASP A 139 -14.75 1.11 -6.21
N ALA A 140 -14.58 0.21 -5.23
CA ALA A 140 -14.27 0.60 -3.85
C ALA A 140 -12.90 1.29 -3.76
N VAL A 141 -11.87 0.82 -4.49
CA VAL A 141 -10.57 1.51 -4.61
C VAL A 141 -10.76 2.93 -5.14
N GLY A 142 -11.49 3.08 -6.24
CA GLY A 142 -11.78 4.39 -6.84
C GLY A 142 -12.49 5.32 -5.87
N TYR A 143 -13.51 4.83 -5.17
CA TYR A 143 -14.25 5.58 -4.16
C TYR A 143 -13.36 6.06 -3.01
N ILE A 144 -12.48 5.19 -2.49
CA ILE A 144 -11.57 5.52 -1.40
C ILE A 144 -10.61 6.63 -1.85
N LEU A 145 -10.03 6.53 -3.05
CA LEU A 145 -9.15 7.57 -3.60
C LEU A 145 -9.87 8.92 -3.73
N ASP A 146 -11.15 8.91 -4.12
CA ASP A 146 -11.95 10.13 -4.23
C ASP A 146 -12.17 10.83 -2.87
N GLN A 147 -11.90 10.17 -1.73
CA GLN A 147 -11.93 10.77 -0.39
C GLN A 147 -10.68 11.59 -0.05
N PHE A 148 -9.73 11.73 -0.98
CA PHE A 148 -8.49 12.51 -0.80
C PHE A 148 -8.46 13.77 -1.70
N PRO A 149 -9.34 14.76 -1.48
CA PRO A 149 -9.51 15.91 -2.37
C PRO A 149 -8.26 16.80 -2.49
N ILE A 150 -7.41 16.83 -1.46
CA ILE A 150 -6.15 17.59 -1.51
C ILE A 150 -5.16 16.94 -2.49
N VAL A 151 -5.08 15.61 -2.51
CA VAL A 151 -4.22 14.88 -3.45
C VAL A 151 -4.73 15.11 -4.87
N ARG A 152 -6.04 14.93 -5.07
CA ARG A 152 -6.70 15.20 -6.36
C ARG A 152 -6.41 16.61 -6.87
N ARG A 153 -6.66 17.63 -6.06
CA ARG A 153 -6.44 19.03 -6.44
C ARG A 153 -4.98 19.28 -6.83
N LYS A 154 -4.01 18.79 -6.05
CA LYS A 154 -2.58 18.95 -6.34
C LYS A 154 -2.17 18.26 -7.63
N ASP A 155 -2.73 17.09 -7.92
CA ASP A 155 -2.47 16.39 -9.17
C ASP A 155 -3.09 17.11 -10.36
N GLU A 156 -4.35 17.56 -10.25
CA GLU A 156 -5.03 18.31 -11.31
C GLU A 156 -4.32 19.65 -11.60
N GLU A 157 -3.86 20.35 -10.57
CA GLU A 157 -3.07 21.59 -10.70
C GLU A 157 -1.74 21.35 -11.44
N ARG A 158 -1.06 20.22 -11.20
CA ARG A 158 0.29 19.95 -11.74
C ARG A 158 0.27 19.22 -13.07
N TYR A 159 -0.70 18.33 -13.29
CA TYR A 159 -0.73 17.38 -14.40
C TYR A 159 -2.00 17.48 -15.25
N GLY A 160 -3.01 18.24 -14.82
CA GLY A 160 -4.30 18.37 -15.52
C GLY A 160 -5.24 17.17 -15.34
N THR A 161 -4.80 16.09 -14.70
CA THR A 161 -5.61 14.90 -14.38
C THR A 161 -5.40 14.48 -12.92
N TYR A 162 -6.29 13.63 -12.40
CA TYR A 162 -6.05 12.98 -11.11
C TYR A 162 -5.05 11.82 -11.29
N ARG A 163 -3.79 12.19 -11.58
CA ARG A 163 -2.69 11.30 -11.94
C ARG A 163 -2.50 10.12 -10.98
N THR A 164 -2.54 10.37 -9.66
CA THR A 164 -2.39 9.31 -8.64
C THR A 164 -3.46 8.23 -8.83
N ARG A 165 -4.72 8.63 -9.04
CA ARG A 165 -5.82 7.69 -9.24
C ARG A 165 -5.65 6.88 -10.52
N GLU A 166 -5.28 7.52 -11.63
CA GLU A 166 -5.09 6.84 -12.91
C GLU A 166 -3.97 5.80 -12.85
N VAL A 167 -2.80 6.19 -12.32
CA VAL A 167 -1.62 5.33 -12.24
C VAL A 167 -1.84 4.18 -11.25
N LEU A 168 -2.39 4.47 -10.08
CA LEU A 168 -2.65 3.46 -9.06
C LEU A 168 -3.69 2.45 -9.54
N LEU A 169 -4.81 2.89 -10.13
CA LEU A 169 -5.80 1.97 -10.70
C LEU A 169 -5.21 1.13 -11.84
N GLY A 170 -4.35 1.71 -12.67
CA GLY A 170 -3.64 0.95 -13.70
C GLY A 170 -2.71 -0.13 -13.14
N MET A 171 -1.97 0.18 -12.06
CA MET A 171 -1.12 -0.78 -11.36
C MET A 171 -1.94 -1.88 -10.65
N TYR A 172 -3.05 -1.49 -10.01
CA TYR A 172 -4.01 -2.42 -9.41
C TYR A 172 -4.55 -3.40 -10.47
N ASP A 173 -5.02 -2.89 -11.60
CA ASP A 173 -5.54 -3.69 -12.71
C ASP A 173 -4.49 -4.66 -13.26
N ALA A 174 -3.23 -4.21 -13.39
CA ALA A 174 -2.11 -5.05 -13.81
C ALA A 174 -1.80 -6.18 -12.82
N MET A 175 -1.74 -5.87 -11.51
CA MET A 175 -1.52 -6.86 -10.47
C MET A 175 -2.65 -7.89 -10.42
N CYS A 176 -3.92 -7.45 -10.47
CA CYS A 176 -5.06 -8.36 -10.55
C CYS A 176 -5.00 -9.28 -11.77
N LYS A 177 -4.58 -8.76 -12.93
CA LYS A 177 -4.41 -9.58 -14.13
C LYS A 177 -3.33 -10.65 -13.95
N ASP A 178 -2.22 -10.33 -13.30
CA ASP A 178 -1.13 -11.28 -13.07
C ASP A 178 -1.46 -12.32 -11.98
N ILE A 179 -2.42 -12.02 -11.10
CA ILE A 179 -3.03 -13.01 -10.20
C ILE A 179 -3.88 -14.01 -11.01
N VAL A 180 -4.71 -13.52 -11.95
CA VAL A 180 -5.67 -14.36 -12.71
C VAL A 180 -5.01 -15.24 -13.79
N LYS A 181 -3.84 -14.86 -14.32
CA LYS A 181 -3.09 -15.69 -15.30
C LYS A 181 -2.50 -16.99 -14.71
N ARG A 182 -2.75 -17.26 -13.43
CA ARG A 182 -2.36 -18.47 -12.72
C ARG A 182 -3.33 -19.61 -13.03
#